data_AF-A0A7S1QIV2-F1
#
_entry.id   AF-A0A7S1QIV2-F1
#
_cell.length_a   1.000
_cell.length_b   1.000
_cell.length_c   1.000
_cell.angle_alpha   90.00
_cell.angle_beta   90.00
_cell.angle_gamma   90.00
#
_symmetry.space_group_name_H-M   'P 1'
#
loop_
_entity.id
_entity.type
_entity.pdbx_description
1 polymer ?
#
loop_
_entity_poly.entity_id
_entity_poly.type
_entity_poly.pdbx_seq_one_letter_code
_entity_poly.pdbx_strand_id
1 'polypeptide(L)'
;GIHCGNAIAGVVDVGRAPHFDCFGPSVNLASRMETTAPIDRVQISAPTYDLLKNCKTDTNLFEWDPPKRTLIKGYGTLNTYAIKSTTLQVPEAIIAKLHVDRAVHLKFFAEQGLLLHQDRNALRDDRTESSFRESVSHQSSL
;
A
#
# COMPACT_ATOMS: atom_id res chain seq x y z
N GLY A 1 -3.40 1.79 -6.71
CA GLY A 1 -2.09 1.32 -7.19
C GLY A 1 -1.51 2.31 -8.18
N ILE A 2 -0.20 2.33 -8.44
CA ILE A 2 0.45 3.39 -9.22
C ILE A 2 1.35 2.83 -10.33
N HIS A 3 1.23 3.40 -11.53
CA HIS A 3 2.14 3.16 -12.65
C HIS A 3 2.38 4.45 -13.43
N CYS A 4 3.60 4.61 -13.96
CA CYS A 4 4.00 5.75 -14.79
C CYS A 4 4.42 5.23 -16.17
N GLY A 5 3.85 5.85 -17.21
CA GLY A 5 4.18 5.56 -18.60
C GLY A 5 3.35 6.43 -19.54
N ASN A 6 3.48 6.18 -20.83
CA ASN A 6 2.83 6.99 -21.85
C ASN A 6 1.30 6.73 -21.88
N ALA A 7 0.53 7.80 -22.01
CA ALA A 7 -0.91 7.74 -22.15
C ALA A 7 -1.38 8.64 -23.30
N ILE A 8 -2.52 8.29 -23.89
CA ILE A 8 -3.24 9.12 -24.85
C ILE A 8 -4.39 9.74 -24.09
N ALA A 9 -4.59 11.05 -24.22
CA ALA A 9 -5.72 11.72 -23.57
C ALA A 9 -6.47 12.60 -24.56
N GLY A 10 -7.77 12.78 -24.36
CA GLY A 10 -8.60 13.56 -25.27
C GLY A 10 -10.02 13.76 -24.75
N VAL A 11 -10.76 14.60 -25.48
CA VAL A 11 -12.19 14.81 -25.23
C VAL A 11 -12.97 13.80 -26.05
N VAL A 12 -13.84 13.04 -25.38
CA VAL A 12 -14.69 12.01 -25.96
C VAL A 12 -16.13 12.51 -25.91
N ASP A 13 -16.78 12.60 -27.07
CA ASP A 13 -18.21 12.87 -27.17
C ASP A 13 -18.94 11.61 -27.66
N VAL A 14 -19.73 11.01 -26.76
CA VAL A 14 -20.59 9.85 -27.04
C VAL A 14 -22.05 10.24 -26.92
N GLY A 15 -22.43 11.39 -27.49
CA GLY A 15 -23.83 11.75 -27.77
C GLY A 15 -24.66 12.20 -26.57
N ARG A 16 -24.03 12.56 -25.44
CA ARG A 16 -24.73 13.16 -24.29
C ARG A 16 -23.97 14.34 -23.70
N ALA A 17 -22.67 14.21 -23.49
CA ALA A 17 -21.80 15.30 -23.08
C ALA A 17 -20.33 14.94 -23.36
N PRO A 18 -19.52 15.88 -23.87
CA PRO A 18 -18.08 15.69 -23.98
C PRO A 18 -17.47 15.51 -22.59
N HIS A 19 -16.62 14.51 -22.43
CA HIS A 19 -15.82 14.31 -21.22
C HIS A 19 -14.36 14.07 -21.58
N PHE A 20 -13.46 14.48 -20.70
CA PHE A 20 -12.03 14.18 -20.87
C PHE A 20 -11.74 12.78 -20.33
N ASP A 21 -11.01 11.99 -21.11
CA ASP A 21 -10.59 10.66 -20.70
C ASP A 21 -9.15 10.35 -21.16
N CYS A 22 -8.52 9.37 -20.51
CA CYS A 22 -7.18 8.90 -20.81
C CYS A 22 -7.17 7.39 -21.09
N PHE A 23 -6.44 7.01 -22.11
CA PHE A 23 -6.37 5.66 -22.63
C PHE A 23 -4.94 5.19 -22.80
N GLY A 24 -4.78 3.87 -22.86
CA GLY A 24 -3.56 3.23 -23.30
C GLY A 24 -3.08 2.12 -22.37
N PRO A 25 -2.00 1.43 -22.78
CA PRO A 25 -1.43 0.31 -22.02
C PRO A 25 -1.06 0.69 -20.58
N SER A 26 -0.51 1.90 -20.36
CA SER A 26 -0.13 2.38 -19.03
C SER A 26 -1.33 2.62 -18.11
N VAL A 27 -2.45 3.12 -18.60
CA VAL A 27 -3.68 3.30 -17.80
C VAL A 27 -4.21 1.93 -17.35
N ASN A 28 -4.21 0.95 -18.25
CA ASN A 28 -4.59 -0.42 -17.92
C ASN A 28 -3.62 -1.05 -16.91
N LEU A 29 -2.32 -0.85 -17.05
CA LEU A 29 -1.33 -1.37 -16.12
C LEU A 29 -1.46 -0.71 -14.73
N ALA A 30 -1.75 0.59 -14.65
CA ALA A 30 -2.05 1.28 -13.40
C ALA A 30 -3.26 0.68 -12.69
N SER A 31 -4.35 0.43 -13.43
CA SER A 31 -5.52 -0.28 -12.92
C SER A 31 -5.16 -1.67 -12.39
N ARG A 32 -4.26 -2.41 -13.06
CA ARG A 32 -3.76 -3.70 -12.55
C ARG A 32 -2.92 -3.57 -11.29
N MET A 33 -2.13 -2.51 -11.15
CA MET A 33 -1.41 -2.23 -9.90
C MET A 33 -2.37 -2.01 -8.73
N GLU A 34 -3.57 -1.48 -8.97
CA GLU A 34 -4.59 -1.35 -7.93
C GLU A 34 -5.30 -2.66 -7.63
N THR A 35 -5.84 -3.31 -8.65
CA THR A 35 -6.61 -4.56 -8.47
C THR A 35 -5.81 -5.71 -7.88
N THR A 36 -4.47 -5.70 -8.01
CA THR A 36 -3.58 -6.72 -7.45
C THR A 36 -2.87 -6.28 -6.17
N ALA A 37 -3.13 -5.04 -5.73
CA ALA A 37 -2.54 -4.50 -4.50
C ALA A 37 -3.03 -5.29 -3.27
N PRO A 38 -2.15 -5.53 -2.29
CA PRO A 38 -2.59 -5.92 -0.96
C PRO A 38 -3.48 -4.82 -0.35
N ILE A 39 -4.40 -5.23 0.53
CA ILE A 39 -5.24 -4.32 1.32
C ILE A 39 -4.32 -3.37 2.12
N ASP A 40 -4.72 -2.10 2.21
CA ASP A 40 -3.99 -1.05 2.95
C ASP A 40 -2.53 -0.88 2.53
N ARG A 41 -2.22 -1.15 1.26
CA ARG A 41 -0.88 -0.94 0.68
C ARG A 41 -0.95 -0.20 -0.64
N VAL A 42 0.01 0.69 -0.84
CA VAL A 42 0.24 1.34 -2.14
C VAL A 42 1.20 0.46 -2.93
N GLN A 43 0.67 -0.30 -3.88
CA GLN A 43 1.47 -1.07 -4.82
C GLN A 43 1.83 -0.22 -6.05
N ILE A 44 3.09 -0.30 -6.46
CA ILE A 44 3.63 0.40 -7.63
C ILE A 44 4.37 -0.56 -8.58
N SER A 45 4.41 -0.17 -9.85
CA SER A 45 5.17 -0.88 -10.89
C SER A 45 6.68 -0.64 -10.80
N ALA A 46 7.49 -1.54 -11.35
CA ALA A 46 8.96 -1.37 -11.40
C ALA A 46 9.43 -0.06 -12.07
N PRO A 47 8.90 0.37 -13.23
CA PRO A 47 9.31 1.66 -13.81
C PRO A 47 9.04 2.85 -12.89
N THR A 48 7.92 2.84 -12.18
CA THR A 48 7.59 3.89 -11.19
C THR A 48 8.53 3.86 -9.99
N TYR A 49 8.90 2.66 -9.53
CA TYR A 49 9.86 2.50 -8.45
C TYR A 49 11.23 3.10 -8.81
N ASP A 50 11.71 2.83 -10.02
CA ASP A 50 12.98 3.38 -10.50
C ASP A 50 12.93 4.91 -10.62
N LEU A 51 11.81 5.46 -11.10
CA LEU A 51 11.60 6.92 -11.14
C LEU A 51 11.64 7.54 -9.74
N LEU A 52 11.02 6.92 -8.75
CA LEU A 52 11.01 7.42 -7.38
C LEU A 52 12.39 7.32 -6.71
N LYS A 53 13.13 6.23 -6.94
CA LYS A 53 14.50 6.07 -6.44
C LYS A 53 15.48 7.09 -7.01
N ASN A 54 15.30 7.45 -8.28
CA ASN A 54 16.18 8.37 -8.99
C ASN A 54 15.74 9.84 -8.86
N CYS A 55 14.66 10.11 -8.10
CA CYS A 55 14.19 11.47 -7.89
C CYS A 55 15.17 12.24 -6.98
N LYS A 56 15.49 13.48 -7.35
CA LYS A 56 16.49 14.31 -6.66
C LYS A 56 16.00 14.85 -5.30
N THR A 57 14.70 14.78 -5.05
CA THR A 57 14.08 15.15 -3.78
C THR A 57 14.06 13.90 -2.88
N ASP A 58 14.93 13.89 -1.88
CA ASP A 58 15.01 12.92 -0.78
C ASP A 58 14.85 11.45 -1.20
N THR A 59 15.96 10.85 -1.64
CA THR A 59 16.07 9.44 -2.08
C THR A 59 15.64 8.39 -1.04
N ASN A 60 15.38 8.80 0.21
CA ASN A 60 14.96 7.96 1.33
C ASN A 60 13.56 8.30 1.86
N LEU A 61 12.70 8.90 1.02
CA LEU A 61 11.34 9.27 1.43
C LEU A 61 10.45 8.06 1.74
N PHE A 62 10.72 6.93 1.11
CA PHE A 62 9.91 5.71 1.21
C PHE A 62 10.75 4.50 1.59
N GLU A 63 10.25 3.73 2.55
CA GLU A 63 10.69 2.36 2.81
C GLU A 63 9.86 1.39 1.98
N TRP A 64 10.51 0.42 1.37
CA TRP A 64 9.88 -0.49 0.41
C TRP A 64 9.87 -1.92 0.94
N ASP A 65 8.78 -2.63 0.67
CA ASP A 65 8.77 -4.08 0.82
C ASP A 65 9.67 -4.74 -0.25
N PRO A 66 10.15 -5.97 0.00
CA PRO A 66 10.87 -6.74 -1.01
C PRO A 66 10.08 -6.88 -2.32
N PRO A 67 10.75 -6.94 -3.48
CA PRO A 67 10.07 -7.04 -4.77
C PRO A 67 9.18 -8.27 -4.83
N LYS A 68 7.91 -8.06 -5.16
CA LYS A 68 6.92 -9.12 -5.32
C LYS A 68 6.72 -9.44 -6.80
N ARG A 69 6.78 -10.73 -7.13
CA ARG A 69 6.43 -11.26 -8.46
C ARG A 69 4.92 -11.35 -8.57
N THR A 70 4.33 -10.46 -9.35
CA THR A 70 2.87 -10.36 -9.51
C THR A 70 2.48 -10.68 -10.94
N LEU A 71 1.52 -11.58 -11.12
CA LEU A 71 0.99 -11.94 -12.44
C LEU A 71 0.02 -10.85 -12.92
N ILE A 72 0.33 -10.22 -14.04
CA ILE A 72 -0.46 -9.15 -14.63
C ILE A 72 -0.95 -9.58 -16.02
N LYS A 73 -2.29 -9.57 -16.20
CA LYS A 73 -2.91 -9.93 -17.47
C LYS A 73 -2.36 -9.07 -18.62
N GLY A 74 -1.87 -9.73 -19.67
CA GLY A 74 -1.30 -9.09 -20.86
C GLY A 74 0.17 -8.70 -20.75
N TYR A 75 0.78 -8.80 -19.56
CA TYR A 75 2.18 -8.44 -19.32
C TYR A 75 3.01 -9.59 -18.71
N GLY A 76 2.37 -10.68 -18.31
CA GLY A 76 3.04 -11.78 -17.62
C GLY A 76 3.39 -11.43 -16.18
N THR A 77 4.44 -12.02 -15.65
CA THR A 77 4.86 -11.80 -14.27
C THR A 77 5.83 -10.64 -14.18
N LEU A 78 5.44 -9.56 -13.50
CA LEU A 78 6.24 -8.36 -13.30
C LEU A 78 6.72 -8.25 -11.86
N ASN A 79 7.84 -7.54 -11.67
CA ASN A 79 8.24 -7.06 -10.35
C ASN A 79 7.38 -5.87 -9.95
N THR A 80 6.84 -5.93 -8.74
CA THR A 80 6.01 -4.88 -8.14
C THR A 80 6.52 -4.59 -6.74
N TYR A 81 6.33 -3.36 -6.29
CA TYR A 81 6.86 -2.88 -5.01
C TYR A 81 5.71 -2.29 -4.21
N ALA A 82 5.69 -2.53 -2.90
CA ALA A 82 4.74 -1.90 -2.00
C ALA A 82 5.48 -0.92 -1.09
N ILE A 83 4.84 0.21 -0.80
CA ILE A 83 5.34 1.16 0.19
C ILE A 83 5.04 0.58 1.58
N LYS A 84 6.08 0.40 2.38
CA LYS A 84 5.99 -0.06 3.76
C LYS A 84 5.80 1.11 4.71
N SER A 85 6.60 2.17 4.55
CA SER A 85 6.54 3.38 5.37
C SER A 85 7.04 4.59 4.59
N THR A 86 6.76 5.79 5.11
CA THR A 86 7.33 7.04 4.58
C THR A 86 7.90 7.87 5.72
N THR A 87 8.99 8.59 5.45
CA THR A 87 9.62 9.53 6.38
C THR A 87 9.03 10.94 6.26
N LEU A 88 8.07 11.15 5.34
CA LEU A 88 7.44 12.45 5.12
C LEU A 88 6.62 12.86 6.36
N GLN A 89 7.06 13.92 7.03
CA GLN A 89 6.25 14.59 8.03
C GLN A 89 5.22 15.46 7.32
N VAL A 90 3.95 15.03 7.33
CA VAL A 90 2.85 15.81 6.77
C VAL A 90 2.36 16.79 7.85
N PRO A 91 2.38 18.11 7.62
CA PRO A 91 1.88 19.08 8.58
C PRO A 91 0.40 18.83 8.93
N GLU A 92 0.06 18.95 10.21
CA GLU A 92 -1.29 18.66 10.72
C GLU A 92 -2.38 19.51 10.03
N ALA A 93 -2.02 20.74 9.60
CA ALA A 93 -2.90 21.62 8.85
C ALA A 93 -3.32 21.07 7.47
N ILE A 94 -2.46 20.28 6.81
CA ILE A 94 -2.81 19.62 5.54
C ILE A 94 -3.75 18.45 5.83
N ILE A 95 -3.45 17.66 6.86
CA ILE A 95 -4.25 16.49 7.23
C ILE A 95 -5.67 16.92 7.62
N ALA A 96 -5.81 17.98 8.42
CA ALA A 96 -7.10 18.53 8.82
C ALA A 96 -7.95 18.99 7.63
N LYS A 97 -7.32 19.50 6.56
CA LYS A 97 -8.01 19.98 5.36
C LYS A 97 -8.37 18.88 4.37
N LEU A 98 -7.71 17.73 4.43
CA LEU A 98 -7.93 16.65 3.47
C LEU A 98 -9.28 15.94 3.67
N HIS A 99 -9.98 16.15 4.80
CA HIS A 99 -11.22 15.44 5.16
C HIS A 99 -11.11 13.91 5.00
N VAL A 100 -9.88 13.38 5.10
CA VAL A 100 -9.62 11.95 5.01
C VAL A 100 -9.71 11.39 6.42
N ASP A 101 -10.68 10.50 6.65
CA ASP A 101 -10.64 9.63 7.82
C ASP A 101 -9.34 8.84 7.75
N ARG A 102 -8.39 9.16 8.64
CA ARG A 102 -7.12 8.41 8.72
C ARG A 102 -7.50 6.94 8.85
N ALA A 103 -7.06 6.11 7.89
CA ALA A 103 -7.16 4.67 8.04
C ALA A 103 -6.63 4.30 9.44
N VAL A 104 -7.30 3.42 10.17
CA VAL A 104 -6.97 3.09 11.58
C VAL A 104 -5.48 2.76 11.74
N HIS A 105 -4.85 2.22 10.69
CA HIS A 105 -3.42 1.95 10.62
C HIS A 105 -2.50 3.19 10.64
N LEU A 106 -2.93 4.36 10.17
CA LEU A 106 -2.17 5.63 10.24
C LEU A 106 -2.12 6.23 11.65
N LYS A 107 -3.07 5.91 12.54
CA LYS A 107 -3.04 6.37 13.94
C LYS A 107 -1.89 5.72 14.72
N PHE A 108 -1.64 4.44 14.49
CA PHE A 108 -0.51 3.72 15.10
C PHE A 108 0.86 4.18 14.59
N PHE A 109 0.94 4.67 13.35
CA PHE A 109 2.18 5.16 12.75
C PHE A 109 2.73 6.43 13.43
N ALA A 110 1.86 7.35 13.83
CA ALA A 110 2.27 8.61 14.44
C ALA A 110 2.76 8.47 15.89
N GLU A 111 2.26 7.48 16.63
CA GLU A 111 2.57 7.31 18.06
C GLU A 111 3.64 6.26 18.37
N GLN A 112 3.87 5.27 17.49
CA GLN A 112 4.74 4.12 17.82
C GLN A 112 5.78 3.75 16.75
N GLY A 113 5.84 4.44 15.60
CA GLY A 113 6.94 4.26 14.65
C GLY A 113 7.21 2.83 14.19
N LEU A 114 6.21 1.95 14.11
CA LEU A 114 6.35 0.62 13.50
C LEU A 114 4.95 -0.01 13.32
N LEU A 115 4.64 -0.51 12.13
CA LEU A 115 3.62 -1.56 12.00
C LEU A 115 4.33 -2.88 11.69
N LEU A 116 4.63 -3.63 12.76
CA LEU A 116 4.60 -5.07 12.66
C LEU A 116 3.12 -5.47 12.49
N HIS A 117 2.86 -6.20 11.43
CA HIS A 117 1.59 -6.86 11.16
C HIS A 117 1.25 -7.75 12.36
N GLN A 118 0.25 -7.37 13.16
CA GLN A 118 -0.38 -8.28 14.11
C GLN A 118 -1.79 -8.57 13.59
N ASP A 119 -1.96 -9.80 13.12
CA ASP A 119 -3.19 -10.30 12.52
C ASP A 119 -4.38 -10.17 13.47
N ARG A 120 -5.41 -9.46 12.99
CA ARG A 120 -6.67 -9.21 13.71
C ARG A 120 -7.57 -10.45 13.86
N ASN A 121 -7.12 -11.63 13.44
CA ASN A 121 -7.88 -12.88 13.53
C ASN A 121 -7.56 -13.74 14.76
N ALA A 122 -6.60 -13.36 15.61
CA ALA A 122 -6.27 -14.11 16.83
C ALA A 122 -7.15 -13.79 18.05
N LEU A 123 -8.09 -12.83 17.97
CA LEU A 123 -8.89 -12.33 19.09
C LEU A 123 -10.34 -12.83 19.12
N ARG A 124 -10.61 -14.02 18.54
CA ARG A 124 -11.95 -14.62 18.55
C ARG A 124 -12.07 -16.01 19.17
N ASP A 125 -11.01 -16.56 19.77
CA ASP A 125 -11.12 -17.87 20.43
C ASP A 125 -10.82 -17.77 21.94
N ASP A 126 -11.87 -17.43 22.68
CA ASP A 126 -11.92 -17.26 24.14
C ASP A 126 -11.87 -18.61 24.90
N ARG A 127 -11.12 -19.59 24.37
CA ARG A 127 -10.97 -20.94 24.94
C ARG A 127 -9.54 -21.40 25.16
N THR A 128 -8.54 -20.56 24.88
CA THR A 128 -7.11 -20.92 25.02
C THR A 128 -6.38 -20.26 26.18
N GLU A 129 -7.00 -19.38 26.97
CA GLU A 129 -6.37 -18.80 28.16
C GLU A 129 -6.25 -19.76 29.35
N SER A 130 -7.07 -20.82 29.43
CA SER A 130 -6.94 -21.80 30.53
C SER A 130 -5.77 -22.76 30.33
N SER A 131 -5.40 -23.07 29.08
CA SER A 131 -4.34 -24.02 28.75
C SER A 131 -2.94 -23.42 28.83
N PHE A 132 -2.81 -22.09 28.71
CA PHE A 132 -1.52 -21.40 28.78
C PHE A 132 -1.08 -21.11 30.23
N ARG A 133 -2.03 -21.00 31.17
CA ARG A 133 -1.71 -20.78 32.59
C ARG A 133 -1.20 -22.03 33.33
N GLU A 134 -1.51 -23.23 32.84
CA GLU A 134 -0.97 -24.47 33.42
C GLU A 134 0.45 -24.80 32.94
N SER A 135 0.86 -24.30 31.78
CA SER A 135 2.20 -24.61 31.22
C SER A 135 3.30 -23.71 31.78
N VAL A 136 2.98 -22.47 32.20
CA VAL A 136 3.98 -21.54 32.79
C VAL A 136 4.27 -21.85 34.27
N SER A 137 3.35 -22.48 35.00
CA SER A 137 3.59 -22.84 36.42
C SER A 137 4.54 -24.03 36.61
N HIS A 138 4.74 -24.87 35.59
CA HIS A 138 5.63 -26.03 35.66
C HIS A 138 7.08 -25.77 35.22
N GLN A 139 7.38 -24.61 34.62
CA GLN A 139 8.74 -24.25 34.19
C GLN A 139 9.48 -23.32 35.15
N SER A 140 8.89 -22.97 36.31
CA SER A 140 9.53 -22.13 37.33
C SER A 140 9.92 -22.90 38.61
N SER A 141 9.94 -24.25 38.57
CA SER A 141 10.32 -25.08 39.72
C SER A 141 11.26 -26.26 39.39
N LEU A 142 12.14 -26.12 38.39
CA LEU A 142 13.29 -27.00 38.17
C LEU A 142 14.52 -26.19 37.76
#